data_AF-A0A3E4YMC7-F1
#
_entry.id   AF-A0A3E4YMC7-F1
#
_cell.length_a   1.000
_cell.length_b   1.000
_cell.length_c   1.000
_cell.angle_alpha   90.00
_cell.angle_beta   90.00
_cell.angle_gamma   90.00
#
_symmetry.space_group_name_H-M   'P 1'
#
loop_
_entity.id
_entity.type
_entity.pdbx_description
1 polymer ?
#
loop_
_entity_poly.entity_id
_entity_poly.type
_entity_poly.pdbx_seq_one_letter_code
_entity_poly.pdbx_strand_id
1 'polypeptide(L)' 'MKIGEKYNINYKKIDLSQETIEVVFICQHKDTVFIINHVNNLLHGCITDVVDVKLKNLRGYK' A
#
# COMPACT_ATOMS: atom_id res chain seq x y z
N MET A 1 -9.28 -10.45 0.16
CA MET A 1 -10.26 -9.51 0.76
C MET A 1 -11.60 -10.21 0.87
N LYS A 2 -12.27 -10.17 2.03
CA LYS A 2 -13.65 -10.64 2.18
C LYS A 2 -14.56 -9.46 2.46
N ILE A 3 -15.74 -9.46 1.84
CA ILE A 3 -16.77 -8.44 2.06
C ILE A 3 -17.24 -8.53 3.52
N GLY A 4 -17.31 -7.40 4.22
CA GLY A 4 -17.74 -7.31 5.62
C GLY A 4 -16.64 -7.37 6.68
N GLU A 5 -15.38 -7.61 6.30
CA GLU A 5 -14.25 -7.49 7.24
C GLU A 5 -13.80 -6.04 7.39
N LYS A 6 -13.42 -5.63 8.61
CA LYS A 6 -12.87 -4.31 8.90
C LYS A 6 -11.37 -4.29 8.58
N TYR A 7 -10.94 -3.35 7.74
CA TYR A 7 -9.54 -3.09 7.43
C TYR A 7 -9.15 -1.74 8.03
N ASN A 8 -7.96 -1.64 8.60
CA ASN A 8 -7.36 -0.34 8.89
C ASN A 8 -6.62 0.10 7.62
N ILE A 9 -7.06 1.20 7.02
CA ILE A 9 -6.53 1.72 5.76
C ILE A 9 -5.94 3.09 6.05
N ASN A 10 -4.66 3.25 5.74
CA ASN A 10 -4.00 4.53 5.72
C ASN A 10 -3.40 4.75 4.33
N TYR A 11 -3.31 6.01 3.89
CA TYR A 11 -2.68 6.33 2.62
C TYR A 11 -1.85 7.59 2.73
N LYS A 12 -0.82 7.68 1.89
CA LYS A 12 0.01 8.86 1.74
C LYS A 12 0.15 9.20 0.27
N LYS A 13 -0.24 10.41 -0.08
CA LYS A 13 0.07 11.01 -1.39
C LYS A 13 1.45 11.66 -1.32
N ILE A 14 2.24 11.45 -2.36
CA ILE A 14 3.57 12.03 -2.54
C ILE A 14 3.60 12.65 -3.93
N ASP A 15 3.74 13.98 -3.98
CA ASP A 15 3.95 14.69 -5.24
C ASP A 15 5.44 14.59 -5.61
N LEU A 16 5.76 13.74 -6.59
CA LEU A 16 7.14 13.52 -7.04
C LEU A 16 7.59 14.59 -8.05
N SER A 17 6.68 15.06 -8.90
CA SER A 17 6.89 16.17 -9.84
C SER A 17 5.53 16.79 -10.27
N GLN A 18 5.55 17.81 -11.13
CA GLN A 18 4.30 18.38 -11.68
C GLN A 18 3.46 17.35 -12.46
N GLU A 19 4.08 16.31 -12.99
CA GLU A 19 3.44 15.32 -13.84
C GLU A 19 3.39 13.93 -13.21
N THR A 20 4.01 13.74 -12.03
CA THR A 20 4.11 12.43 -11.37
C THR A 20 3.62 12.50 -9.93
N ILE A 21 2.65 11.64 -9.61
CA ILE A 21 2.09 11.47 -8.27
C ILE A 21 2.27 10.02 -7.86
N GLU A 22 2.77 9.81 -6.66
CA GLU A 22 2.82 8.51 -6.00
C GLU A 22 1.79 8.46 -4.87
N VAL A 23 1.11 7.33 -4.72
CA VAL A 23 0.17 7.07 -3.65
C VAL A 23 0.49 5.72 -3.03
N VAL A 24 0.87 5.75 -1.76
CA VAL A 24 1.12 4.54 -0.97
C VAL A 24 -0.10 4.26 -0.11
N PHE A 25 -0.73 3.10 -0.29
CA PHE A 25 -1.78 2.60 0.60
C PHE A 25 -1.22 1.51 1.51
N ILE A 26 -1.54 1.59 2.79
CA ILE A 26 -1.22 0.58 3.79
C ILE A 26 -2.54 0.05 4.35
N CYS A 27 -2.86 -1.19 4.03
CA CYS A 27 -4.06 -1.87 4.47
C CYS A 27 -3.69 -2.98 5.45
N GLN A 28 -4.06 -2.83 6.72
CA GLN A 28 -3.84 -3.85 7.74
C GLN A 28 -5.14 -4.59 8.07
N HIS A 29 -5.04 -5.91 8.13
CA HIS A 29 -6.10 -6.77 8.63
C HIS A 29 -5.52 -7.97 9.36
N LYS A 30 -5.89 -8.12 10.64
CA LYS A 30 -5.38 -9.17 11.54
C LYS A 30 -3.84 -9.18 11.51
N ASP A 31 -3.24 -10.32 11.18
CA ASP A 31 -1.79 -10.53 11.10
C ASP A 31 -1.21 -10.28 9.70
N THR A 32 -1.86 -9.48 8.86
CA THR A 32 -1.40 -9.20 7.49
C THR A 32 -1.45 -7.71 7.20
N VAL A 33 -0.39 -7.22 6.57
CA VAL A 33 -0.29 -5.86 6.04
C VAL A 33 -0.11 -5.95 4.53
N PHE A 34 -0.92 -5.21 3.79
CA PHE A 34 -0.76 -5.00 2.36
C PHE A 34 -0.24 -3.59 2.15
N ILE A 35 0.85 -3.45 1.40
CA ILE A 35 1.40 -2.17 0.96
C ILE A 35 1.19 -2.10 -0.55
N ILE A 36 0.43 -1.12 -1.00
CA ILE A 36 0.17 -0.88 -2.41
C ILE A 36 0.83 0.43 -2.76
N ASN A 37 1.78 0.39 -3.69
CA ASN A 37 2.38 1.60 -4.24
C ASN A 37 1.82 1.85 -5.64
N HIS A 38 1.22 3.02 -5.84
CA HIS A 38 0.67 3.43 -7.12
C HIS A 38 1.37 4.70 -7.60
N VAL A 39 2.08 4.61 -8.70
CA VAL A 39 2.74 5.76 -9.33
C VAL A 39 2.00 6.08 -10.62
N ASN A 40 1.48 7.30 -10.72
CA ASN A 40 0.85 7.82 -11.93
C ASN A 40 1.72 8.93 -12.52
N ASN A 41 2.10 8.77 -13.78
CA ASN A 41 2.79 9.78 -14.57
C ASN A 41 1.87 10.18 -15.74
N LEU A 42 1.56 11.47 -15.86
CA LEU A 42 0.61 11.98 -16.85
C LEU A 42 1.03 11.69 -18.31
N LEU A 43 2.32 11.52 -18.58
CA LEU A 43 2.87 11.26 -19.91
C LEU A 43 3.09 9.78 -20.21
N HIS A 44 3.39 8.99 -19.16
CA HIS A 44 3.85 7.61 -19.30
C HIS A 44 2.89 6.56 -18.74
N GLY A 45 1.74 6.98 -18.21
CA GLY A 45 0.73 6.10 -17.62
C GLY A 45 1.01 5.77 -16.16
N CYS A 46 0.42 4.70 -15.66
CA CYS A 46 0.51 4.32 -14.25
C CYS A 46 1.09 2.92 -14.06
N ILE A 47 1.78 2.74 -12.93
CA ILE A 47 2.31 1.46 -12.46
C ILE A 47 1.80 1.23 -11.05
N THR A 48 1.43 -0.01 -10.73
CA THR A 48 0.96 -0.40 -9.40
C THR A 48 1.72 -1.63 -8.93
N ASP A 49 2.41 -1.50 -7.81
CA ASP A 49 3.08 -2.59 -7.12
C ASP A 49 2.34 -2.94 -5.83
N VAL A 50 2.24 -4.24 -5.52
CA VAL A 50 1.57 -4.73 -4.32
C VAL A 50 2.49 -5.69 -3.59
N VAL A 51 2.71 -5.44 -2.30
CA VAL A 51 3.47 -6.29 -1.40
C VAL A 51 2.58 -6.72 -0.24
N ASP A 52 2.51 -8.02 0.03
CA ASP A 52 1.86 -8.55 1.22
C ASP A 52 2.89 -9.03 2.26
N VAL A 53 2.68 -8.65 3.51
CA VAL A 53 3.55 -8.99 4.64
C VAL A 53 2.72 -9.68 5.72
N LYS A 54 3.07 -10.93 6.03
CA LYS A 54 2.49 -11.67 7.17
C LYS A 54 3.23 -11.30 8.46
N LEU A 55 2.54 -10.61 9.37
CA LEU A 55 3.07 -10.19 10.67
C LEU A 55 3.46 -11.36 11.59
N LYS A 56 2.92 -12.56 11.37
CA LYS A 56 3.33 -13.78 12.10
C LYS A 56 4.82 -14.10 11.91
N ASN A 57 5.42 -13.66 10.80
CA ASN A 57 6.83 -13.86 10.48
C ASN A 57 7.75 -12.79 11.10
N LEU A 58 7.19 -11.77 11.78
CA LEU A 58 7.93 -10.68 12.42
C LEU A 58 8.05 -10.86 13.95
N ARG A 59 7.48 -11.92 14.53
CA ARG A 59 7.55 -12.25 15.98
C ARG A 59 8.95 -12.70 16.46
N GLY A 60 10.01 -12.11 15.90
CA GLY A 60 11.41 -12.31 16.25
C GLY A 60 12.06 -11.12 16.96
N TYR A 61 11.39 -9.98 17.09
CA TYR A 61 11.88 -8.85 17.88
C TYR A 61 11.21 -8.87 19.25
N LYS A 62 11.89 -9.52 20.21
CA LYS A 62 11.70 -9.31 21.65
C LYS A 62 12.50 -8.10 22.09
#